data_AF-T0SZ58-F1
#
_entry.id   AF-T0SZ58-F1
#
_cell.length_a   1.000
_cell.length_b   1.000
_cell.length_c   1.000
_cell.angle_alpha   90.00
_cell.angle_beta   90.00
_cell.angle_gamma   90.00
#
_symmetry.space_group_name_H-M   'P 1'
#
loop_
_entity.id
_entity.type
_entity.pdbx_description
1 polymer ?
#
loop_
_entity_poly.entity_id
_entity_poly.type
_entity_poly.pdbx_seq_one_letter_code
_entity_poly.pdbx_strand_id
1 'polypeptide(L)'
;MSTFNDTTHILNGGKFFLNNEPEKRILELENKAELLKKLCHEIDPYSKITEEQKVSLETLEIVQFDDPFLLTNQLLLLTEDTLEELEELKQKIQE
;
A
#
# COMPACT_ATOMS: atom_id res chain seq x y z
N MET A 1 31.29 19.61 9.99
CA MET A 1 30.52 20.86 10.17
C MET A 1 29.69 21.06 8.91
N SER A 2 28.42 21.46 9.05
CA SER A 2 27.29 21.38 8.09
C SER A 2 26.67 19.98 7.97
N THR A 3 25.56 19.58 8.60
CA THR A 3 24.19 20.10 8.87
C THR A 3 23.19 20.00 7.72
N PHE A 4 22.03 19.42 8.07
CA PHE A 4 20.71 19.42 7.44
C PHE A 4 20.45 18.40 6.32
N ASN A 5 19.64 17.39 6.67
CA ASN A 5 18.59 16.90 5.79
C ASN A 5 17.33 16.62 6.62
N ASP A 6 16.69 17.70 7.05
CA ASP A 6 15.35 17.67 7.63
C ASP A 6 14.33 17.54 6.49
N THR A 7 13.51 16.49 6.51
CA THR A 7 12.23 16.50 5.79
C THR A 7 11.18 15.92 6.72
N THR A 8 10.52 16.84 7.42
CA THR A 8 9.57 16.59 8.50
C THR A 8 8.15 16.53 7.92
N HIS A 9 7.48 15.39 8.04
CA HIS A 9 6.02 15.35 7.95
C HIS A 9 5.45 15.15 9.36
N ILE A 10 4.77 16.19 9.84
CA ILE A 10 4.16 16.23 11.17
C ILE A 10 2.73 15.69 11.05
N LEU A 11 2.51 14.46 11.53
CA LEU A 11 1.20 13.98 11.94
C LEU A 11 1.34 13.40 13.35
N ASN A 12 0.62 14.01 14.29
CA ASN A 12 0.34 13.64 15.69
C ASN A 12 1.17 12.50 16.32
N GLY A 13 2.13 12.88 17.18
CA GLY A 13 2.24 12.23 18.50
C GLY A 13 3.24 11.10 18.73
N GLY A 14 4.15 10.77 17.81
CA GLY A 14 5.21 9.81 18.09
C GLY A 14 6.33 9.83 17.07
N LYS A 15 7.51 10.36 17.43
CA LYS A 15 8.71 10.29 16.59
C LYS A 15 9.27 8.86 16.61
N PHE A 16 8.90 8.05 15.62
CA PHE A 16 9.63 6.83 15.31
C PHE A 16 10.56 7.11 14.13
N PHE A 17 11.86 7.06 14.39
CA PHE A 17 12.87 7.02 13.35
C PHE A 17 12.99 5.57 12.88
N LEU A 18 12.39 5.20 11.75
CA LEU A 18 12.77 3.97 11.08
C LEU A 18 14.08 4.26 10.33
N ASN A 19 15.18 4.19 11.06
CA ASN A 19 16.54 4.31 10.51
C ASN A 19 16.97 3.03 9.75
N ASN A 20 16.03 2.09 9.55
CA ASN A 20 16.24 0.79 8.96
C ASN A 20 15.33 0.66 7.72
N GLU A 21 15.94 0.68 6.53
CA GLU A 21 15.28 0.49 5.23
C GLU A 21 14.25 -0.67 5.20
N PRO A 22 14.53 -1.88 5.75
CA PRO A 22 13.55 -2.97 5.77
C PRO A 22 12.33 -2.69 6.66
N GLU A 23 12.47 -2.03 7.81
CA GLU A 23 11.34 -1.71 8.70
C GLU A 23 10.42 -0.66 8.05
N LYS A 24 11.01 0.31 7.36
CA LYS A 24 10.25 1.29 6.57
C LYS A 24 9.46 0.60 5.46
N ARG A 25 10.08 -0.33 4.74
CA ARG A 25 9.41 -1.07 3.68
C ARG A 25 8.27 -1.95 4.21
N ILE A 26 8.46 -2.59 5.36
CA ILE A 26 7.39 -3.34 6.03
C ILE A 26 6.20 -2.44 6.34
N LEU A 27 6.44 -1.25 6.93
CA LEU A 27 5.37 -0.31 7.22
C LEU A 27 4.63 0.15 5.95
N GLU A 28 5.35 0.41 4.86
CA GLU A 28 4.75 0.74 3.56
C GLU A 28 3.87 -0.40 3.04
N LEU A 29 4.33 -1.64 3.13
CA LEU A 29 3.59 -2.84 2.70
C LEU A 29 2.36 -3.10 3.59
N GLU A 30 2.45 -2.88 4.90
CA GLU A 30 1.32 -3.00 5.81
C GLU A 30 0.23 -1.97 5.49
N ASN A 31 0.62 -0.71 5.25
CA ASN A 31 -0.31 0.34 4.81
C ASN A 31 -0.95 0.00 3.46
N LYS A 32 -0.17 -0.52 2.51
CA LYS A 32 -0.66 -0.95 1.20
C LYS A 32 -1.65 -2.13 1.32
N ALA A 33 -1.34 -3.12 2.16
CA ALA A 33 -2.21 -4.26 2.42
C ALA A 33 -3.53 -3.84 3.07
N GLU A 34 -3.50 -2.88 4.00
CA GLU A 34 -4.71 -2.34 4.62
C GLU A 34 -5.59 -1.61 3.59
N LEU A 35 -4.99 -0.80 2.71
CA LEU A 35 -5.69 -0.12 1.63
C LEU A 35 -6.32 -1.12 0.64
N LEU A 36 -5.56 -2.12 0.20
CA LEU A 36 -6.05 -3.20 -0.67
C LEU A 36 -7.22 -3.95 -0.03
N LYS A 37 -7.09 -4.29 1.25
CA LYS A 37 -8.17 -4.93 2.00
C LYS A 37 -9.41 -4.05 2.01
N LYS A 38 -9.29 -2.76 2.29
CA LYS A 38 -10.41 -1.82 2.26
C LYS A 38 -11.09 -1.80 0.88
N LEU A 39 -10.31 -1.66 -0.20
CA LEU A 39 -10.82 -1.63 -1.57
C LEU A 39 -11.55 -2.91 -1.96
N CYS A 40 -11.04 -4.08 -1.58
CA CYS A 40 -11.71 -5.36 -1.83
C CYS A 40 -13.09 -5.49 -1.13
N HIS A 41 -13.36 -4.71 -0.07
CA HIS A 41 -14.67 -4.68 0.58
C HIS A 41 -15.60 -3.60 0.01
N GLU A 42 -15.04 -2.51 -0.52
CA GLU A 42 -15.79 -1.34 -0.99
C GLU A 42 -16.11 -1.40 -2.49
N ILE A 43 -15.27 -2.05 -3.29
CA ILE A 43 -15.44 -2.16 -4.73
C ILE A 43 -16.35 -3.33 -5.06
N ASP A 44 -17.49 -3.02 -5.65
CA ASP A 44 -18.23 -3.96 -6.47
C ASP A 44 -17.78 -3.79 -7.93
N PRO A 45 -17.05 -4.75 -8.51
CA PRO A 45 -16.46 -4.60 -9.84
C PRO A 45 -17.50 -4.53 -10.96
N TYR A 46 -18.75 -4.94 -10.72
CA TYR A 46 -19.85 -4.83 -11.70
C TYR A 46 -20.64 -3.52 -11.57
N SER A 47 -20.34 -2.73 -10.54
CA SER A 47 -20.94 -1.42 -10.31
C SER A 47 -20.05 -0.31 -10.85
N LYS A 48 -20.63 0.87 -11.05
CA LYS A 48 -19.87 2.04 -11.45
C LYS A 48 -18.91 2.45 -10.35
N ILE A 49 -17.63 2.51 -10.67
CA ILE A 49 -16.57 3.00 -9.79
C ILE A 49 -16.78 4.50 -9.51
N THR A 50 -16.72 4.87 -8.23
CA THR A 50 -16.81 6.27 -7.80
C THR A 50 -15.47 6.99 -7.99
N GLU A 51 -15.48 8.33 -8.02
CA GLU A 51 -14.23 9.10 -8.11
C GLU A 51 -13.30 8.84 -6.91
N GLU A 52 -13.84 8.59 -5.72
CA GLU A 52 -13.05 8.24 -4.53
C GLU A 52 -12.35 6.88 -4.67
N GLN A 53 -13.07 5.87 -5.18
CA GLN A 53 -12.51 4.56 -5.48
C GLN A 53 -11.45 4.65 -6.57
N LYS A 54 -11.70 5.44 -7.61
CA LYS A 54 -10.76 5.67 -8.71
C LYS A 54 -9.45 6.27 -8.21
N VAL A 55 -9.50 7.31 -7.38
CA VAL A 55 -8.30 7.90 -6.77
C VAL A 55 -7.52 6.86 -5.97
N SER A 56 -8.22 6.01 -5.22
CA SER A 56 -7.60 4.96 -4.40
C SER A 56 -7.03 3.79 -5.23
N LEU A 57 -7.59 3.52 -6.41
CA LEU A 57 -7.04 2.55 -7.36
C LEU A 57 -5.80 3.12 -8.07
N GLU A 58 -5.84 4.40 -8.44
CA GLU A 58 -4.71 5.10 -9.07
C GLU A 58 -3.50 5.21 -8.14
N THR A 59 -3.69 5.39 -6.83
CA THR A 59 -2.58 5.35 -5.85
C THR A 59 -1.92 3.98 -5.75
N LEU A 60 -2.60 2.93 -6.21
CA LEU A 60 -2.11 1.56 -6.30
C LEU A 60 -1.65 1.19 -7.71
N GLU A 61 -1.53 2.16 -8.62
CA GLU A 61 -1.16 1.98 -10.03
C GLU A 61 -2.17 1.13 -10.83
N ILE A 62 -3.40 0.98 -10.32
CA ILE A 62 -4.49 0.30 -11.01
C ILE A 62 -5.21 1.32 -11.91
N VAL A 63 -4.91 1.27 -13.20
CA VAL A 63 -5.43 2.24 -14.19
C VAL A 63 -6.56 1.70 -15.06
N GLN A 64 -6.85 0.39 -15.02
CA GLN A 64 -7.91 -0.25 -15.80
C GLN A 64 -9.01 -0.76 -14.87
N PHE A 65 -10.02 0.07 -14.67
CA PHE A 65 -11.17 -0.23 -13.80
C PHE A 65 -12.51 -0.26 -14.55
N ASP A 66 -12.48 -0.15 -15.90
CA ASP A 66 -13.67 -0.23 -16.76
C ASP A 66 -14.11 -1.68 -17.05
N ASP A 67 -13.19 -2.64 -16.88
CA ASP A 67 -13.45 -4.07 -17.02
C ASP A 67 -13.44 -4.73 -15.64
N PRO A 68 -14.58 -5.28 -15.18
CA PRO A 68 -14.71 -5.95 -13.89
C PRO A 68 -13.69 -7.07 -13.68
N PHE A 69 -13.41 -7.85 -14.72
CA PHE A 69 -12.51 -9.01 -14.66
C PHE A 69 -11.06 -8.54 -14.54
N LEU A 70 -10.65 -7.55 -15.35
CA LEU A 70 -9.31 -6.98 -15.25
C LEU A 70 -9.09 -6.32 -13.90
N LEU A 71 -10.05 -5.55 -13.40
CA LEU A 71 -9.99 -4.92 -12.09
C LEU A 71 -9.81 -5.96 -10.97
N THR A 72 -10.61 -7.03 -10.99
CA THR A 72 -10.46 -8.10 -9.98
C THR A 72 -9.12 -8.79 -10.05
N ASN A 73 -8.59 -9.05 -11.24
CA ASN A 73 -7.30 -9.71 -11.39
C ASN A 73 -6.15 -8.81 -10.93
N GLN A 74 -6.21 -7.52 -11.22
CA GLN A 74 -5.20 -6.56 -10.76
C GLN A 74 -5.21 -6.44 -9.24
N LEU A 75 -6.39 -6.33 -8.62
CA LEU A 75 -6.52 -6.30 -7.16
C LEU A 75 -6.02 -7.58 -6.51
N LEU A 76 -6.33 -8.75 -7.09
CA LEU A 76 -5.90 -10.04 -6.59
C LEU A 76 -4.37 -10.16 -6.62
N LEU A 77 -3.77 -9.96 -7.80
CA LEU A 77 -2.32 -10.05 -7.98
C LEU A 77 -1.58 -9.08 -7.06
N LEU A 78 -2.03 -7.82 -7.00
CA LEU A 78 -1.40 -6.82 -6.16
C LEU A 78 -1.50 -7.15 -4.66
N THR A 79 -2.59 -7.82 -4.24
CA THR A 79 -2.76 -8.31 -2.87
C THR A 79 -1.81 -9.46 -2.58
N GLU A 80 -1.74 -10.46 -3.47
CA GLU A 80 -0.84 -11.60 -3.34
C GLU A 80 0.62 -11.15 -3.26
N ASP A 81 1.07 -10.34 -4.21
CA ASP A 81 2.45 -9.80 -4.26
C ASP A 81 2.79 -9.01 -2.98
N THR A 82 1.86 -8.17 -2.50
CA THR A 82 2.08 -7.34 -1.30
C THR A 82 2.20 -8.20 -0.04
N LEU A 83 1.39 -9.25 0.08
CA LEU A 83 1.42 -10.16 1.23
C LEU A 83 2.65 -11.06 1.21
N GLU A 84 3.05 -11.55 0.04
CA GLU A 84 4.26 -12.34 -0.15
C GLU A 84 5.50 -11.52 0.22
N GLU A 85 5.65 -10.31 -0.31
CA GLU A 85 6.78 -9.43 0.02
C GLU A 85 6.83 -9.10 1.52
N LEU A 86 5.67 -8.86 2.13
CA LEU A 86 5.58 -8.56 3.56
C LEU A 86 6.04 -9.75 4.41
N GLU A 87 5.60 -10.96 4.07
CA GLU A 87 5.98 -12.17 4.78
C GLU A 87 7.48 -12.48 4.62
N GLU A 88 8.01 -12.36 3.40
CA GLU A 88 9.45 -12.55 3.14
C GLU A 88 10.32 -11.59 3.96
N LEU A 89 9.94 -10.31 4.02
CA LEU A 89 10.70 -9.32 4.79
C LEU A 89 10.61 -9.58 6.29
N LYS A 90 9.45 -10.00 6.79
CA LYS A 90 9.28 -10.38 8.20
C LYS A 90 10.12 -11.59 8.57
N GLN A 91 10.23 -12.58 7.68
CA GLN A 91 11.09 -13.76 7.89
C GLN A 91 12.57 -13.37 7.91
N LYS A 92 13.04 -12.56 6.95
CA LYS A 92 14.44 -12.10 6.85
C LYS A 92 14.92 -11.30 8.06
N ILE A 93 14.02 -10.66 8.81
CA ILE A 93 14.36 -9.90 10.04
C ILE A 93 14.40 -10.82 11.29
N GLN A 94 13.68 -11.96 11.25
CA GLN A 94 13.61 -12.91 12.36
C GLN A 94 14.74 -13.94 12.36
N GLU A 95 15.44 -14.11 11.22
CA GLU A 95 16.68 -14.90 11.07
C GLU A 95 17.93 -14.16 11.58
#